data_AF-A0A1N6T3J0-F1
#
_entry.id   AF-A0A1N6T3J0-F1
#
_cell.length_a   1.000
_cell.length_b   1.000
_cell.length_c   1.000
_cell.angle_alpha   90.00
_cell.angle_beta   90.00
_cell.angle_gamma   90.00
#
_symmetry.space_group_name_H-M   'P 1'
#
loop_
_entity.id
_entity.type
_entity.pdbx_description
1 polymer ?
#
loop_
_entity_poly.entity_id
_entity_poly.type
_entity_poly.pdbx_seq_one_letter_code
_entity_poly.pdbx_strand_id
1 'polypeptide(L)'
;MKKEYRIGEICALYRIGPDSLRYYERKGLISPKRRENGYRVYTLDDIWRLNIIKDLRKLDFSVDQIKGYLQKRSIGTTIDLMRQELDLIEREIMPLAALRDRLSERIQVLERFSTEAVREEISLQELPDRPVLFLEDTLSTDQEVDLAFRTLQGQDDETLFLFANNDMGVVVPEEGLRQGVYTRYQKAFFFVDSRDFPRAGTIPGGTYAILVYRGSYRKSPDCFERILKFMGDRDLEIGGSALEIYRLDIHGTSREEEFITEIQIPVREK
;
A
#
# COMPACT_ATOMS: atom_id res chain seq x y z
N MET A 1 -36.30 -10.78 38.99
CA MET A 1 -35.24 -11.31 38.09
C MET A 1 -34.49 -12.45 38.76
N LYS A 2 -34.01 -13.42 37.99
CA LYS A 2 -33.20 -14.55 38.45
C LYS A 2 -31.87 -14.04 39.02
N LYS A 3 -31.42 -14.57 40.17
CA LYS A 3 -30.20 -14.12 40.87
C LYS A 3 -28.96 -14.99 40.62
N GLU A 4 -29.15 -16.17 40.04
CA GLU A 4 -28.10 -17.16 39.76
C GLU A 4 -28.37 -17.86 38.43
N TYR A 5 -27.33 -18.14 37.66
CA TYR A 5 -27.41 -18.75 36.33
C TYR A 5 -26.51 -19.99 36.26
N ARG A 6 -26.95 -21.04 35.58
CA ARG A 6 -26.11 -22.22 35.30
C ARG A 6 -25.19 -21.93 34.11
N ILE A 7 -24.13 -22.73 33.97
CA ILE A 7 -23.14 -22.56 32.90
C ILE A 7 -23.76 -22.51 31.50
N GLY A 8 -24.70 -23.40 31.18
CA GLY A 8 -25.37 -23.42 29.87
C GLY A 8 -26.20 -22.16 29.60
N GLU A 9 -26.79 -21.57 30.63
CA GLU A 9 -27.58 -20.34 30.51
C GLU A 9 -26.69 -19.14 30.22
N ILE A 10 -25.52 -19.04 30.89
CA ILE A 10 -24.53 -17.98 30.61
C ILE A 10 -23.89 -18.18 29.23
N CYS A 11 -23.53 -19.42 28.86
CA CYS A 11 -23.00 -19.72 27.54
C CYS A 11 -23.94 -19.26 26.43
N ALA A 12 -25.24 -19.55 26.57
CA ALA A 12 -26.26 -19.10 25.62
C ALA A 12 -26.38 -17.57 25.58
N LEU A 13 -26.40 -16.92 26.75
CA LEU A 13 -26.56 -15.46 26.88
C LEU A 13 -25.39 -14.69 26.23
N TYR A 14 -24.17 -15.16 26.44
CA TYR A 14 -22.96 -14.50 25.95
C TYR A 14 -22.45 -15.05 24.61
N ARG A 15 -23.07 -16.14 24.11
CA ARG A 15 -22.63 -16.89 22.92
C ARG A 15 -21.16 -17.32 23.00
N ILE A 16 -20.76 -17.84 24.16
CA ILE A 16 -19.41 -18.34 24.43
C ILE A 16 -19.43 -19.79 24.87
N GLY A 17 -18.36 -20.51 24.56
CA GLY A 17 -18.19 -21.89 25.00
C GLY A 17 -18.00 -22.00 26.53
N PRO A 18 -18.36 -23.14 27.14
CA PRO A 18 -18.06 -23.43 28.55
C PRO A 18 -16.57 -23.27 28.90
N ASP A 19 -15.68 -23.55 27.94
CA ASP A 19 -14.23 -23.43 28.14
C ASP A 19 -13.76 -21.99 28.28
N SER A 20 -14.41 -21.03 27.62
CA SER A 20 -14.13 -19.59 27.80
C SER A 20 -14.45 -19.17 29.24
N LEU A 21 -15.58 -19.62 29.79
CA LEU A 21 -15.95 -19.35 31.19
C LEU A 21 -14.97 -20.01 32.17
N ARG A 22 -14.57 -21.26 31.93
CA ARG A 22 -13.55 -21.94 32.74
C ARG A 22 -12.20 -21.23 32.66
N TYR A 23 -11.85 -20.72 31.48
CA TYR A 23 -10.63 -19.96 31.28
C TYR A 23 -10.65 -18.65 32.07
N TYR A 24 -11.75 -17.88 32.02
CA TYR A 24 -11.91 -16.67 32.81
C TYR A 24 -11.90 -16.93 34.32
N GLU A 25 -12.50 -18.04 34.78
CA GLU A 25 -12.41 -18.49 36.17
C GLU A 25 -10.96 -18.82 36.56
N ARG A 26 -10.23 -19.61 35.75
CA ARG A 26 -8.81 -19.94 36.00
C ARG A 26 -7.92 -18.70 36.06
N LYS A 27 -8.20 -17.72 35.21
CA LYS A 27 -7.47 -16.45 35.18
C LYS A 27 -7.91 -15.49 36.30
N GLY A 28 -8.99 -15.79 37.01
CA GLY A 28 -9.50 -15.02 38.15
C GLY A 28 -10.28 -13.77 37.76
N LEU A 29 -10.87 -13.74 36.55
CA LEU A 29 -11.72 -12.63 36.11
C LEU A 29 -13.16 -12.79 36.59
N ILE A 30 -13.60 -14.02 36.83
CA ILE A 30 -14.89 -14.36 37.42
C ILE A 30 -14.67 -15.40 38.52
N SER A 31 -15.57 -15.45 39.49
CA SER A 31 -15.47 -16.39 40.61
C SER A 31 -16.84 -16.97 40.92
N PRO A 32 -17.37 -17.85 40.03
CA PRO A 32 -18.70 -18.41 40.19
C PRO A 32 -18.80 -19.18 41.51
N LYS A 33 -19.95 -19.07 42.18
CA LYS A 33 -20.25 -19.85 43.37
C LYS A 33 -20.48 -21.32 43.01
N ARG A 34 -20.35 -22.21 43.98
CA ARG A 34 -20.75 -23.61 43.85
C ARG A 34 -21.94 -23.89 44.74
N ARG A 35 -22.94 -24.60 44.21
CA ARG A 35 -24.03 -25.16 45.01
C ARG A 35 -23.55 -26.39 45.78
N GLU A 36 -24.36 -26.84 46.73
CA GLU A 36 -24.09 -28.02 47.57
C GLU A 36 -23.77 -29.28 46.76
N ASN A 37 -24.40 -29.42 45.57
CA ASN A 37 -24.16 -30.51 44.64
C ASN A 37 -22.89 -30.33 43.76
N GLY A 38 -22.03 -29.36 44.07
CA GLY A 38 -20.76 -29.10 43.39
C GLY A 38 -20.86 -28.33 42.06
N TYR A 39 -22.06 -28.05 41.55
CA TYR A 39 -22.24 -27.35 40.28
C TYR A 39 -21.98 -25.84 40.40
N ARG A 40 -21.33 -25.27 39.38
CA ARG A 40 -21.09 -23.82 39.25
C ARG A 40 -22.39 -23.07 38.99
N VAL A 41 -22.54 -21.96 39.70
CA VAL A 41 -23.59 -20.96 39.50
C VAL A 41 -22.98 -19.57 39.42
N TYR A 42 -23.39 -18.83 38.40
CA TYR A 42 -22.92 -17.49 38.10
C TYR A 42 -23.93 -16.49 38.65
N THR A 43 -23.42 -15.54 39.41
CA THR A 43 -24.22 -14.52 40.07
C THR A 43 -24.40 -13.29 39.18
N LEU A 44 -25.21 -12.33 39.61
CA LEU A 44 -25.26 -11.01 38.98
C LEU A 44 -23.88 -10.30 39.01
N ASP A 45 -23.03 -10.63 39.99
CA ASP A 45 -21.66 -10.12 40.10
C ASP A 45 -20.77 -10.64 38.95
N ASP A 46 -20.93 -11.91 38.59
CA ASP A 46 -20.22 -12.49 37.45
C ASP A 46 -20.73 -11.92 36.12
N ILE A 47 -22.03 -11.62 36.02
CA ILE A 47 -22.65 -11.06 34.82
C ILE A 47 -22.10 -9.67 34.50
N TRP A 48 -21.99 -8.76 35.47
CA TRP A 48 -21.42 -7.44 35.17
C TRP A 48 -19.95 -7.53 34.78
N ARG A 49 -19.17 -8.44 35.38
CA ARG A 49 -17.79 -8.70 34.96
C ARG A 49 -17.73 -9.24 33.54
N LEU A 50 -18.60 -10.19 33.19
CA LEU A 50 -18.68 -10.75 31.84
C LEU A 50 -19.06 -9.71 30.78
N ASN A 51 -19.88 -8.72 31.12
CA ASN A 51 -20.16 -7.60 30.22
C ASN A 51 -18.88 -6.82 29.90
N ILE A 52 -18.12 -6.43 30.93
CA ILE A 52 -16.85 -5.71 30.74
C ILE A 52 -15.84 -6.57 29.98
N ILE A 53 -15.70 -7.85 30.33
CA ILE A 53 -14.79 -8.78 29.64
C ILE A 53 -15.17 -8.85 28.16
N LYS A 54 -16.46 -8.97 27.83
CA LYS A 54 -16.92 -9.04 26.45
C LYS A 54 -16.60 -7.77 25.67
N ASP A 55 -16.84 -6.61 26.25
CA ASP A 55 -16.59 -5.33 25.58
C ASP A 55 -15.09 -5.10 25.37
N LEU A 56 -14.26 -5.35 26.38
CA LEU A 56 -12.80 -5.21 26.26
C LEU A 56 -12.17 -6.26 25.35
N ARG A 57 -12.74 -7.47 25.24
CA ARG A 57 -12.28 -8.48 24.28
C ARG A 57 -12.58 -8.12 22.83
N LYS A 58 -13.58 -7.27 22.55
CA LYS A 58 -13.81 -6.73 21.20
C LYS A 58 -12.79 -5.66 20.80
N LEU A 59 -12.16 -5.06 21.80
CA LEU A 59 -11.09 -4.07 21.67
C LEU A 59 -9.71 -4.74 21.77
N ASP A 60 -9.64 -6.04 21.47
CA ASP A 60 -8.43 -6.87 21.48
C ASP A 60 -7.57 -6.87 22.77
N PHE A 61 -8.12 -6.42 23.91
CA PHE A 61 -7.40 -6.52 25.18
C PHE A 61 -7.09 -7.97 25.53
N SER A 62 -5.85 -8.18 25.98
CA SER A 62 -5.45 -9.44 26.60
C SER A 62 -6.19 -9.66 27.92
N VAL A 63 -6.35 -10.92 28.27
CA VAL A 63 -7.05 -11.32 29.50
C VAL A 63 -6.35 -10.80 30.76
N ASP A 64 -5.03 -10.63 30.71
CA ASP A 64 -4.25 -10.11 31.83
C ASP A 64 -4.44 -8.59 31.99
N GLN A 65 -4.57 -7.82 30.89
CA GLN A 65 -4.95 -6.40 30.96
C GLN A 65 -6.37 -6.22 31.53
N ILE A 66 -7.33 -7.02 31.08
CA ILE A 66 -8.71 -6.99 31.58
C ILE A 66 -8.75 -7.27 33.08
N LYS A 67 -7.98 -8.26 33.54
CA LYS A 67 -7.86 -8.57 34.97
C LYS A 67 -7.30 -7.38 35.76
N GLY A 68 -6.24 -6.75 35.27
CA GLY A 68 -5.65 -5.56 35.90
C GLY A 68 -6.65 -4.40 36.01
N TYR A 69 -7.42 -4.16 34.94
CA TYR A 69 -8.48 -3.15 34.93
C TYR A 69 -9.59 -3.45 35.93
N LEU A 70 -10.10 -4.70 35.96
CA LEU A 70 -11.16 -5.11 36.89
C LEU A 70 -10.75 -4.96 38.37
N GLN A 71 -9.46 -5.10 38.70
CA GLN A 71 -8.95 -4.96 40.07
C GLN A 71 -8.75 -3.52 40.52
N LYS A 72 -8.41 -2.60 39.60
CA LYS A 72 -8.07 -1.19 39.91
C LYS A 72 -9.07 -0.19 39.33
N ARG A 73 -10.32 -0.62 39.13
CA ARG A 73 -11.32 0.18 38.42
C ARG A 73 -11.65 1.46 39.17
N SER A 74 -11.47 2.58 38.49
CA SER A 74 -11.82 3.92 38.93
C SER A 74 -12.20 4.77 37.70
N ILE A 75 -12.68 5.99 37.92
CA ILE A 75 -12.90 6.94 36.82
C ILE A 75 -11.57 7.19 36.09
N GLY A 76 -10.48 7.40 36.83
CA GLY A 76 -9.14 7.62 36.26
C GLY A 76 -8.67 6.45 35.40
N THR A 77 -8.71 5.22 35.92
CA THR A 77 -8.27 4.04 35.13
C THR A 77 -9.19 3.73 33.96
N THR A 78 -10.44 4.18 33.99
CA THR A 78 -11.36 4.07 32.84
C THR A 78 -11.03 5.13 31.78
N ILE A 79 -10.70 6.36 32.16
CA ILE A 79 -10.26 7.40 31.22
C ILE A 79 -8.95 6.98 30.55
N ASP A 80 -7.99 6.46 31.31
CA ASP A 80 -6.71 6.00 30.77
C ASP A 80 -6.90 4.87 29.76
N LEU A 81 -7.79 3.91 30.07
CA LEU A 81 -8.19 2.85 29.15
C LEU A 81 -8.79 3.41 27.85
N MET A 82 -9.75 4.34 27.94
CA MET A 82 -10.38 4.94 26.76
C MET A 82 -9.40 5.74 25.90
N ARG A 83 -8.38 6.38 26.51
CA ARG A 83 -7.32 7.07 25.78
C ARG A 83 -6.42 6.11 25.02
N GLN A 84 -6.01 5.00 25.66
CA GLN A 84 -5.22 3.97 24.99
C GLN A 84 -5.96 3.42 23.76
N GLU A 85 -7.27 3.19 23.88
CA GLU A 85 -8.10 2.74 22.77
C GLU A 85 -8.22 3.77 21.66
N LEU A 86 -8.42 5.04 22.02
CA LEU A 86 -8.44 6.11 21.02
C LEU A 86 -7.10 6.18 20.28
N ASP A 87 -5.97 6.07 20.99
CA ASP A 87 -4.64 6.08 20.38
C ASP A 87 -4.43 4.89 19.42
N LEU A 88 -4.97 3.70 19.75
CA LEU A 88 -4.91 2.54 18.86
C LEU A 88 -5.74 2.76 17.59
N ILE A 89 -6.97 3.25 17.74
CA ILE A 89 -7.85 3.57 16.61
C ILE A 89 -7.21 4.61 15.69
N GLU A 90 -6.64 5.69 16.24
CA GLU A 90 -5.97 6.72 15.46
C GLU A 90 -4.74 6.17 14.69
N ARG A 91 -4.00 5.23 15.28
CA ARG A 91 -2.89 4.54 14.60
C ARG A 91 -3.34 3.67 13.44
N GLU A 92 -4.54 3.09 13.50
CA GLU A 92 -5.12 2.33 12.38
C GLU A 92 -5.71 3.25 11.30
N ILE A 93 -6.31 4.38 11.70
CA ILE A 93 -6.89 5.34 10.76
C ILE A 93 -5.81 5.98 9.88
N MET A 94 -4.64 6.32 10.45
CA MET A 94 -3.58 7.02 9.72
C MET A 94 -3.12 6.30 8.43
N PRO A 95 -2.72 5.01 8.43
CA PRO A 95 -2.35 4.30 7.20
C PRO A 95 -3.53 4.12 6.25
N LEU A 96 -4.75 3.89 6.76
CA LEU A 96 -5.95 3.76 5.93
C LEU A 96 -6.32 5.06 5.21
N ALA A 97 -6.15 6.20 5.88
CA ALA A 97 -6.37 7.52 5.28
C ALA A 97 -5.34 7.81 4.18
N ALA A 98 -4.06 7.52 4.45
CA ALA A 98 -3.00 7.65 3.43
C ALA A 98 -3.29 6.77 2.21
N LEU A 99 -3.75 5.54 2.42
CA LEU A 99 -4.14 4.64 1.34
C LEU A 99 -5.34 5.20 0.54
N ARG A 100 -6.38 5.67 1.21
CA ARG A 100 -7.56 6.29 0.57
C ARG A 100 -7.13 7.44 -0.35
N ASP A 101 -6.23 8.30 0.12
CA ASP A 101 -5.81 9.48 -0.63
C ASP A 101 -5.02 9.06 -1.89
N ARG A 102 -4.09 8.11 -1.76
CA ARG A 102 -3.35 7.52 -2.92
C ARG A 102 -4.30 6.92 -3.96
N LEU A 103 -5.29 6.12 -3.53
CA LEU A 103 -6.28 5.53 -4.44
C LEU A 103 -7.14 6.60 -5.12
N SER A 104 -7.50 7.65 -4.40
CA SER A 104 -8.31 8.76 -4.94
C SER A 104 -7.55 9.55 -6.02
N GLU A 105 -6.27 9.83 -5.79
CA GLU A 105 -5.39 10.44 -6.80
C GLU A 105 -5.24 9.53 -8.04
N ARG A 106 -5.07 8.22 -7.82
CA ARG A 106 -4.96 7.26 -8.93
C ARG A 106 -6.22 7.21 -9.78
N ILE A 107 -7.40 7.22 -9.16
CA ILE A 107 -8.69 7.27 -9.87
C ILE A 107 -8.74 8.51 -10.77
N GLN A 108 -8.40 9.69 -10.25
CA GLN A 108 -8.41 10.93 -11.04
C GLN A 108 -7.45 10.89 -12.24
N VAL A 109 -6.27 10.28 -12.09
CA VAL A 109 -5.33 10.08 -13.21
C VAL A 109 -5.95 9.18 -14.28
N LEU A 110 -6.52 8.05 -13.89
CA LEU A 110 -7.13 7.10 -14.83
C LEU A 110 -8.37 7.67 -15.51
N GLU A 111 -9.20 8.44 -14.80
CA GLU A 111 -10.37 9.11 -15.37
C GLU A 111 -9.98 10.15 -16.42
N ARG A 112 -8.92 10.93 -16.19
CA ARG A 112 -8.37 11.84 -17.20
C ARG A 112 -7.94 11.09 -18.45
N PHE A 113 -7.21 10.00 -18.28
CA PHE A 113 -6.84 9.16 -19.41
C PHE A 113 -8.05 8.55 -20.12
N SER A 114 -9.08 8.11 -19.39
CA SER A 114 -10.27 7.54 -20.02
C SER A 114 -11.08 8.55 -20.83
N THR A 115 -11.09 9.82 -20.45
CA THR A 115 -11.99 10.84 -21.02
C THR A 115 -11.31 11.76 -22.02
N GLU A 116 -10.02 12.03 -21.84
CA GLU A 116 -9.24 12.90 -22.71
C GLU A 116 -8.48 12.07 -23.77
N ALA A 117 -8.46 12.58 -25.01
CA ALA A 117 -7.59 12.02 -26.02
C ALA A 117 -6.14 12.30 -25.63
N VAL A 118 -5.33 11.25 -25.46
CA VAL A 118 -3.89 11.39 -25.27
C VAL A 118 -3.32 12.04 -26.53
N ARG A 119 -2.91 13.30 -26.42
CA ARG A 119 -2.25 14.02 -27.50
C ARG A 119 -0.80 13.60 -27.53
N GLU A 120 -0.39 12.94 -28.60
CA GLU A 120 0.99 12.51 -28.83
C GLU A 120 1.87 13.68 -29.29
N GLU A 121 1.88 14.75 -28.49
CA GLU A 121 2.68 15.94 -28.72
C GLU A 121 3.98 15.86 -27.91
N ILE A 122 5.08 16.27 -28.53
CA ILE A 122 6.39 16.31 -27.88
C ILE A 122 6.50 17.66 -27.17
N SER A 123 6.85 17.64 -25.90
CA SER A 123 7.03 18.84 -25.08
C SER A 123 8.38 18.82 -24.38
N LEU A 124 8.94 20.01 -24.12
CA LEU A 124 10.10 20.16 -23.24
C LEU A 124 9.58 20.56 -21.86
N GLN A 125 9.98 19.83 -20.83
CA GLN A 125 9.58 20.10 -19.46
C GLN A 125 10.77 20.04 -18.52
N GLU A 126 10.83 20.99 -17.59
CA GLU A 126 11.78 20.97 -16.49
C GLU A 126 11.21 20.11 -15.36
N LEU A 127 11.92 19.04 -15.00
CA LEU A 127 11.49 18.11 -13.95
C LEU A 127 12.46 18.18 -12.75
N PRO A 128 11.94 18.05 -11.51
CA PRO A 128 12.80 17.98 -10.33
C PRO A 128 13.52 16.63 -10.23
N ASP A 129 14.46 16.53 -9.29
CA ASP A 129 14.99 15.25 -8.82
C ASP A 129 13.85 14.37 -8.32
N ARG A 130 13.80 13.12 -8.80
CA ARG A 130 12.73 12.18 -8.48
C ARG A 130 13.31 10.94 -7.78
N PRO A 131 12.94 10.68 -6.51
CA PRO A 131 13.38 9.49 -5.80
C PRO A 131 12.83 8.22 -6.44
N VAL A 132 13.70 7.21 -6.60
CA VAL A 132 13.34 5.92 -7.17
C VAL A 132 14.00 4.75 -6.46
N LEU A 133 13.34 3.59 -6.47
CA LEU A 133 13.99 2.32 -6.18
C LEU A 133 14.38 1.66 -7.50
N PHE A 134 15.65 1.29 -7.65
CA PHE A 134 16.13 0.55 -8.81
C PHE A 134 16.12 -0.95 -8.52
N LEU A 135 15.67 -1.72 -9.51
CA LEU A 135 15.84 -3.17 -9.52
C LEU A 135 17.26 -3.50 -10.02
N GLU A 136 18.01 -4.31 -9.26
CA GLU A 136 19.42 -4.62 -9.54
C GLU A 136 19.61 -5.63 -10.68
N ASP A 137 18.57 -6.39 -11.03
CA ASP A 137 18.66 -7.39 -12.09
C ASP A 137 18.76 -6.74 -13.48
N THR A 138 19.62 -7.30 -14.33
CA THR A 138 19.81 -6.85 -15.71
C THR A 138 18.64 -7.34 -16.55
N LEU A 139 17.59 -6.52 -16.59
CA LEU A 139 16.39 -6.78 -17.36
C LEU A 139 16.68 -6.60 -18.84
N SER A 140 16.61 -7.69 -19.58
CA SER A 140 16.88 -7.77 -21.02
C SER A 140 15.59 -7.95 -21.84
N THR A 141 14.47 -8.33 -21.20
CA THR A 141 13.16 -8.55 -21.86
C THR A 141 11.97 -8.17 -20.98
N ASP A 142 10.82 -7.88 -21.60
CA ASP A 142 9.53 -7.58 -20.93
C ASP A 142 9.13 -8.67 -19.91
N GLN A 143 9.47 -9.93 -20.15
CA GLN A 143 9.16 -11.05 -19.25
C GLN A 143 10.00 -11.04 -17.96
N GLU A 144 11.23 -10.53 -18.04
CA GLU A 144 12.10 -10.39 -16.87
C GLU A 144 11.65 -9.21 -16.01
N VAL A 145 11.10 -8.17 -16.65
CA VAL A 145 10.50 -7.01 -15.99
C VAL A 145 9.33 -7.48 -15.10
N ASP A 146 8.42 -8.31 -15.63
CA ASP A 146 7.33 -8.96 -14.87
C ASP A 146 7.82 -9.84 -13.70
N LEU A 147 8.92 -10.56 -13.90
CA LEU A 147 9.49 -11.43 -12.87
C LEU A 147 10.10 -10.61 -11.73
N ALA A 148 10.84 -9.56 -12.05
CA ALA A 148 11.41 -8.65 -11.05
C ALA A 148 10.30 -7.97 -10.22
N PHE A 149 9.13 -7.72 -10.81
CA PHE A 149 7.96 -7.23 -10.09
C PHE A 149 7.43 -8.22 -9.06
N ARG A 150 7.33 -9.51 -9.40
CA ARG A 150 6.93 -10.53 -8.40
C ARG A 150 7.93 -10.68 -7.28
N THR A 151 9.23 -10.56 -7.57
CA THR A 151 10.26 -10.68 -6.53
C THR A 151 10.17 -9.56 -5.50
N LEU A 152 9.77 -8.35 -5.91
CA LEU A 152 9.46 -7.25 -4.99
C LEU A 152 8.19 -7.48 -4.17
N GLN A 153 7.15 -8.07 -4.76
CA GLN A 153 5.91 -8.42 -4.04
C GLN A 153 6.13 -9.43 -2.90
N GLY A 154 7.19 -10.24 -2.96
CA GLY A 154 7.45 -11.29 -1.97
C GLY A 154 8.22 -10.84 -0.73
N GLN A 155 8.79 -9.62 -0.71
CA GLN A 155 9.70 -9.20 0.37
C GLN A 155 9.06 -8.34 1.46
N ASP A 156 7.89 -7.73 1.24
CA ASP A 156 7.12 -7.02 2.26
C ASP A 156 5.61 -7.13 2.00
N ASP A 157 4.80 -7.18 3.08
CA ASP A 157 3.32 -7.19 3.07
C ASP A 157 2.69 -5.93 2.40
N GLU A 158 3.51 -5.04 1.84
CA GLU A 158 3.13 -3.82 1.12
C GLU A 158 2.71 -4.07 -0.34
N THR A 159 2.04 -5.18 -0.60
CA THR A 159 1.46 -5.54 -1.92
C THR A 159 0.53 -4.44 -2.48
N LEU A 160 0.01 -3.54 -1.62
CA LEU A 160 -0.78 -2.37 -2.04
C LEU A 160 0.05 -1.24 -2.66
N PHE A 161 1.36 -1.20 -2.46
CA PHE A 161 2.23 -0.14 -2.97
C PHE A 161 2.25 -0.13 -4.50
N LEU A 162 2.20 -1.30 -5.17
CA LEU A 162 2.23 -1.38 -6.63
C LEU A 162 0.92 -0.93 -7.30
N PHE A 163 -0.25 -1.23 -6.72
CA PHE A 163 -1.53 -0.80 -7.28
C PHE A 163 -1.80 0.70 -7.07
N ALA A 164 -1.24 1.27 -6.00
CA ALA A 164 -1.41 2.67 -5.65
C ALA A 164 -0.35 3.59 -6.29
N ASN A 165 0.91 3.14 -6.41
CA ASN A 165 2.00 3.91 -7.00
C ASN A 165 2.41 3.27 -8.33
N ASN A 166 1.82 3.79 -9.41
CA ASN A 166 1.93 3.20 -10.75
C ASN A 166 2.84 4.01 -11.69
N ASP A 167 3.83 4.71 -11.14
CA ASP A 167 4.86 5.33 -11.95
C ASP A 167 6.10 4.43 -11.88
N MET A 168 6.04 3.35 -12.63
CA MET A 168 7.16 2.45 -12.84
C MET A 168 7.65 2.59 -14.27
N GLY A 169 8.90 2.21 -14.50
CA GLY A 169 9.47 2.32 -15.83
C GLY A 169 10.78 1.60 -15.95
N VAL A 170 11.35 1.70 -17.13
CA VAL A 170 12.64 1.13 -17.49
C VAL A 170 13.57 2.23 -17.97
N VAL A 171 14.85 2.06 -17.65
CA VAL A 171 15.92 2.92 -18.14
C VAL A 171 16.41 2.36 -19.47
N VAL A 172 16.29 3.16 -20.53
CA VAL A 172 16.85 2.87 -21.85
C VAL A 172 18.23 3.53 -21.93
N PRO A 173 19.32 2.75 -22.08
CA PRO A 173 20.68 3.28 -22.02
C PRO A 173 20.95 4.24 -23.18
N GLU A 174 21.71 5.29 -22.91
CA GLU A 174 22.11 6.29 -23.90
C GLU A 174 22.73 5.69 -25.17
N GLU A 175 23.60 4.69 -25.01
CA GLU A 175 24.22 3.99 -26.14
C GLU A 175 23.18 3.33 -27.05
N GLY A 176 22.12 2.77 -26.46
CA GLY A 176 21.00 2.18 -27.21
C GLY A 176 20.25 3.23 -28.01
N LEU A 177 19.98 4.40 -27.42
CA LEU A 177 19.35 5.53 -28.12
C LEU A 177 20.16 5.97 -29.34
N ARG A 178 21.48 6.09 -29.20
CA ARG A 178 22.39 6.49 -30.28
C ARG A 178 22.48 5.46 -31.41
N GLN A 179 22.23 4.19 -31.10
CA GLN A 179 22.25 3.08 -32.06
C GLN A 179 20.87 2.73 -32.65
N GLY A 180 19.79 3.40 -32.21
CA GLY A 180 18.42 3.07 -32.60
C GLY A 180 17.88 1.77 -31.97
N VAL A 181 18.44 1.36 -30.83
CA VAL A 181 18.06 0.15 -30.08
C VAL A 181 17.36 0.55 -28.79
N TYR A 182 16.03 0.51 -28.81
CA TYR A 182 15.17 1.00 -27.72
C TYR A 182 14.66 -0.08 -26.77
N THR A 183 14.72 -1.36 -27.19
CA THR A 183 14.15 -2.51 -26.45
C THR A 183 15.11 -3.14 -25.46
N ARG A 184 16.34 -2.62 -25.35
CA ARG A 184 17.34 -3.12 -24.40
C ARG A 184 17.32 -2.25 -23.16
N TYR A 185 16.84 -2.80 -22.06
CA TYR A 185 16.74 -2.07 -20.80
C TYR A 185 18.01 -2.22 -19.96
N GLN A 186 18.33 -1.18 -19.21
CA GLN A 186 19.46 -1.20 -18.26
C GLN A 186 18.99 -1.69 -16.89
N LYS A 187 17.90 -1.10 -16.38
CA LYS A 187 17.28 -1.36 -15.07
C LYS A 187 15.81 -0.95 -15.10
N ALA A 188 14.97 -1.60 -14.30
CA ALA A 188 13.64 -1.09 -13.96
C ALA A 188 13.69 -0.23 -12.70
N PHE A 189 12.72 0.66 -12.56
CA PHE A 189 12.60 1.54 -11.40
C PHE A 189 11.14 1.79 -11.02
N PHE A 190 10.96 2.23 -9.77
CA PHE A 190 9.69 2.71 -9.22
C PHE A 190 9.89 4.07 -8.61
N PHE A 191 9.02 5.03 -8.91
CA PHE A 191 9.00 6.28 -8.15
C PHE A 191 8.49 6.03 -6.73
N VAL A 192 9.16 6.66 -5.76
CA VAL A 192 8.84 6.54 -4.34
C VAL A 192 8.85 7.90 -3.67
N ASP A 193 8.15 8.01 -2.53
CA ASP A 193 8.29 9.16 -1.66
C ASP A 193 9.59 9.01 -0.84
N SER A 194 10.44 10.05 -0.87
CA SER A 194 11.71 10.06 -0.13
C SER A 194 11.52 9.95 1.38
N ARG A 195 10.34 10.30 1.90
CA ARG A 195 9.98 10.13 3.32
C ARG A 195 9.88 8.67 3.72
N ASP A 196 9.34 7.85 2.83
CA ASP A 196 9.13 6.42 3.05
C ASP A 196 10.43 5.64 2.76
N PHE A 197 11.27 6.13 1.83
CA PHE A 197 12.49 5.45 1.38
C PHE A 197 13.74 6.36 1.42
N PRO A 198 14.35 6.57 2.61
CA PRO A 198 15.49 7.48 2.78
C PRO A 198 16.80 7.04 2.10
N ARG A 199 16.86 5.80 1.58
CA ARG A 199 17.99 5.26 0.80
C ARG A 199 17.63 5.04 -0.68
N ALA A 200 16.54 5.64 -1.17
CA ALA A 200 16.17 5.58 -2.57
C ALA A 200 17.30 6.17 -3.46
N GLY A 201 17.44 5.62 -4.66
CA GLY A 201 18.19 6.27 -5.73
C GLY A 201 17.43 7.48 -6.27
N THR A 202 18.00 8.13 -7.27
CA THR A 202 17.41 9.35 -7.85
C THR A 202 17.50 9.30 -9.37
N ILE A 203 16.38 9.59 -10.03
CA ILE A 203 16.37 10.06 -11.41
C ILE A 203 16.65 11.57 -11.35
N PRO A 204 17.75 12.04 -11.97
CA PRO A 204 18.16 13.44 -11.88
C PRO A 204 17.11 14.36 -12.51
N GLY A 205 16.92 15.52 -11.91
CA GLY A 205 16.17 16.62 -12.50
C GLY A 205 16.90 17.24 -13.68
N GLY A 206 16.18 18.12 -14.37
CA GLY A 206 16.65 18.82 -15.56
C GLY A 206 15.56 18.89 -16.63
N THR A 207 15.96 19.33 -17.81
CA THR A 207 15.05 19.42 -18.95
C THR A 207 14.92 18.06 -19.65
N TYR A 208 13.68 17.65 -19.90
CA TYR A 208 13.35 16.42 -20.62
C TYR A 208 12.48 16.72 -21.84
N ALA A 209 12.75 16.04 -22.94
CA ALA A 209 11.81 15.91 -24.04
C ALA A 209 10.86 14.75 -23.74
N ILE A 210 9.56 15.06 -23.64
CA ILE A 210 8.52 14.15 -23.16
C ILE A 210 7.46 13.95 -24.24
N LEU A 211 7.08 12.69 -24.43
CA LEU A 211 5.96 12.27 -25.26
C LEU A 211 5.16 11.20 -24.53
N VAL A 212 3.85 11.41 -24.43
CA VAL A 212 2.91 10.40 -23.92
C VAL A 212 2.14 9.82 -25.10
N TYR A 213 2.08 8.49 -25.20
CA TYR A 213 1.31 7.82 -26.24
C TYR A 213 0.37 6.76 -25.67
N ARG A 214 -0.68 6.47 -26.44
CA ARG A 214 -1.62 5.38 -26.16
C ARG A 214 -1.39 4.20 -27.11
N GLY A 215 -1.46 2.99 -26.55
CA GLY A 215 -1.44 1.73 -27.27
C GLY A 215 -0.21 0.87 -26.96
N SER A 216 -0.11 -0.24 -27.70
CA SER A 216 0.94 -1.26 -27.54
C SER A 216 2.36 -0.69 -27.57
N TYR A 217 3.27 -1.31 -26.80
CA TYR A 217 4.71 -0.98 -26.74
C TYR A 217 5.43 -1.07 -28.09
N ARG A 218 4.81 -1.72 -29.09
CA ARG A 218 5.28 -1.71 -30.49
C ARG A 218 5.41 -0.30 -31.08
N LYS A 219 4.73 0.70 -30.51
CA LYS A 219 4.86 2.11 -30.90
C LYS A 219 6.07 2.82 -30.30
N SER A 220 6.69 2.25 -29.26
CA SER A 220 7.78 2.87 -28.53
C SER A 220 8.95 3.29 -29.43
N PRO A 221 9.47 2.43 -30.35
CA PRO A 221 10.55 2.81 -31.26
C PRO A 221 10.24 4.04 -32.13
N ASP A 222 9.04 4.11 -32.72
CA ASP A 222 8.61 5.27 -33.53
C ASP A 222 8.53 6.54 -32.68
N CYS A 223 8.06 6.43 -31.45
CA CYS A 223 7.98 7.54 -30.51
C CYS A 223 9.37 8.06 -30.13
N PHE A 224 10.35 7.18 -29.86
CA PHE A 224 11.74 7.58 -29.64
C PHE A 224 12.32 8.32 -30.84
N GLU A 225 12.16 7.79 -32.06
CA GLU A 225 12.63 8.44 -33.29
C GLU A 225 12.01 9.83 -33.50
N ARG A 226 10.71 9.98 -33.21
CA ARG A 226 10.01 11.27 -33.28
C ARG A 226 10.59 12.29 -32.31
N ILE A 227 10.90 11.89 -31.06
CA ILE A 227 11.52 12.76 -30.06
C ILE A 227 12.95 13.15 -30.49
N LEU A 228 13.75 12.18 -30.93
CA LEU A 228 15.12 12.43 -31.39
C LEU A 228 15.15 13.39 -32.59
N LYS A 229 14.22 13.24 -33.54
CA LYS A 229 14.05 14.18 -34.65
C LYS A 229 13.67 15.58 -34.15
N PHE A 230 12.70 15.68 -33.24
CA PHE A 230 12.29 16.94 -32.63
C PHE A 230 13.44 17.66 -31.91
N MET A 231 14.32 16.91 -31.24
CA MET A 231 15.52 17.42 -30.59
C MET A 231 16.54 17.91 -31.62
N GLY A 232 16.78 17.12 -32.68
CA GLY A 232 17.68 17.49 -33.77
C GLY A 232 17.26 18.78 -34.48
N ASP A 233 15.96 18.98 -34.71
CA ASP A 233 15.40 20.21 -35.31
C ASP A 233 15.57 21.46 -34.41
N ARG A 234 15.99 21.30 -33.16
CA ARG A 234 16.17 22.38 -32.15
C ARG A 234 17.60 22.47 -31.61
N ASP A 235 18.57 21.81 -32.25
CA ASP A 235 19.97 21.77 -31.79
C ASP A 235 20.13 21.23 -30.35
N LEU A 236 19.27 20.30 -29.94
CA LEU A 236 19.36 19.62 -28.65
C LEU A 236 20.05 18.25 -28.80
N GLU A 237 20.83 17.87 -27.79
CA GLU A 237 21.50 16.57 -27.70
C GLU A 237 20.94 15.70 -26.58
N ILE A 238 21.18 14.39 -26.70
CA ILE A 238 20.85 13.40 -25.67
C ILE A 238 21.71 13.68 -24.43
N GLY A 239 21.04 13.99 -23.31
CA GLY A 239 21.65 14.33 -22.04
C GLY A 239 21.93 13.16 -21.10
N GLY A 240 21.63 11.93 -21.53
CA GLY A 240 21.80 10.70 -20.75
C GLY A 240 20.83 9.60 -21.18
N SER A 241 20.68 8.58 -20.33
CA SER A 241 19.71 7.50 -20.53
C SER A 241 18.27 8.02 -20.54
N ALA A 242 17.43 7.48 -21.41
CA ALA A 242 16.01 7.78 -21.45
C ALA A 242 15.22 6.91 -20.48
N LEU A 243 13.98 7.31 -20.22
CA LEU A 243 13.04 6.62 -19.36
C LEU A 243 11.81 6.27 -20.19
N GLU A 244 11.37 5.02 -20.11
CA GLU A 244 10.07 4.58 -20.60
C GLU A 244 9.20 4.24 -19.38
N ILE A 245 8.22 5.08 -19.09
CA ILE A 245 7.38 5.05 -17.88
C ILE A 245 5.99 4.53 -18.26
N TYR A 246 5.53 3.50 -17.55
CA TYR A 246 4.25 2.84 -17.79
C TYR A 246 3.16 3.44 -16.90
N ARG A 247 2.45 4.45 -17.41
CA ARG A 247 1.36 5.12 -16.68
C ARG A 247 0.13 4.22 -16.54
N LEU A 248 -0.11 3.37 -17.55
CA LEU A 248 -1.11 2.30 -17.57
C LEU A 248 -0.60 1.13 -18.43
N ASP A 249 -0.56 -0.07 -17.87
CA ASP A 249 0.04 -1.27 -18.47
C ASP A 249 -0.83 -2.52 -18.26
N ILE A 250 -0.24 -3.71 -18.48
CA ILE A 250 -0.84 -5.03 -18.28
C ILE A 250 -1.40 -5.26 -16.86
N HIS A 251 -0.93 -4.52 -15.85
CA HIS A 251 -1.41 -4.64 -14.48
C HIS A 251 -2.67 -3.79 -14.23
N GLY A 252 -2.85 -2.71 -15.00
CA GLY A 252 -4.04 -1.86 -14.92
C GLY A 252 -5.14 -2.19 -15.93
N THR A 253 -4.80 -2.76 -17.09
CA THR A 253 -5.77 -3.19 -18.11
C THR A 253 -5.27 -4.41 -18.89
N SER A 254 -6.19 -5.25 -19.36
CA SER A 254 -5.89 -6.40 -20.22
C SER A 254 -5.87 -6.05 -21.72
N ARG A 255 -6.13 -4.79 -22.06
CA ARG A 255 -6.29 -4.30 -23.44
C ARG A 255 -5.10 -3.45 -23.84
N GLU A 256 -4.28 -3.93 -24.77
CA GLU A 256 -3.08 -3.21 -25.21
C GLU A 256 -3.38 -1.83 -25.79
N GLU A 257 -4.56 -1.63 -26.39
CA GLU A 257 -5.00 -0.34 -26.92
C GLU A 257 -5.25 0.71 -25.84
N GLU A 258 -5.38 0.29 -24.58
CA GLU A 258 -5.58 1.18 -23.43
C GLU A 258 -4.27 1.51 -22.72
N PHE A 259 -3.14 0.89 -23.08
CA PHE A 259 -1.85 1.19 -22.46
C PHE A 259 -1.47 2.64 -22.68
N ILE A 260 -0.82 3.22 -21.67
CA ILE A 260 -0.35 4.60 -21.69
C ILE A 260 1.10 4.60 -21.22
N THR A 261 1.96 5.02 -22.13
CA THR A 261 3.40 5.03 -21.95
C THR A 261 3.92 6.43 -22.16
N GLU A 262 4.80 6.85 -21.26
CA GLU A 262 5.47 8.14 -21.32
C GLU A 262 6.97 7.92 -21.54
N ILE A 263 7.49 8.49 -22.62
CA ILE A 263 8.92 8.50 -22.91
C ILE A 263 9.49 9.84 -22.47
N GLN A 264 10.58 9.79 -21.71
CA GLN A 264 11.36 10.96 -21.32
C GLN A 264 12.81 10.81 -21.77
N ILE A 265 13.30 11.74 -22.59
CA ILE A 265 14.72 11.81 -22.97
C ILE A 265 15.32 13.06 -22.33
N PRO A 266 16.33 12.95 -21.43
CA PRO A 266 17.01 14.12 -20.89
C PRO A 266 17.70 14.87 -22.04
N VAL A 267 17.62 16.20 -22.05
CA VAL A 267 18.21 17.03 -23.10
C VAL A 267 19.39 17.85 -22.58
N ARG A 268 20.36 18.13 -23.46
CA ARG A 268 21.43 19.11 -23.25
C ARG A 268 21.48 20.06 -24.45
N GLU A 269 21.83 21.32 -24.20
CA GLU A 269 22.17 22.26 -25.27
C GLU A 269 23.49 21.82 -25.93
N LYS A 270 23.57 21.98 -27.25
CA LYS A 270 24.80 21.79 -28.04
C LYS A 270 25.86 22.84 -27.76
#